data_AF-A0A7R8UC16-F1
#
_entry.id   AF-A0A7R8UC16-F1
#
_cell.length_a   1.000
_cell.length_b   1.000
_cell.length_c   1.000
_cell.angle_alpha   90.00
_cell.angle_beta   90.00
_cell.angle_gamma   90.00
#
_symmetry.space_group_name_H-M   'P 1'
#
loop_
_entity.id
_entity.type
_entity.pdbx_description
1 polymer ?
#
loop_
_entity_poly.entity_id
_entity_poly.type
_entity_poly.pdbx_seq_one_letter_code
_entity_poly.pdbx_strand_id
1 'polypeptide(L)'
;MKSLLATLMMCTLMLESSNSRVVKRSYSDQSVRGYLTERTCWWNEVCKEEFQQMFRCKCPQWSYCRSPGRYYNAYCSMTNTGYIWTQPTWDWGP
;
A
#
# COMPACT_ATOMS: atom_id res chain seq x y z
N MET A 1 6.55 -4.55 -55.21
CA MET A 1 5.86 -3.57 -54.33
C MET A 1 4.95 -4.22 -53.28
N LYS A 2 4.18 -5.28 -53.60
CA LYS A 2 3.28 -5.95 -52.64
C LYS A 2 4.00 -6.67 -51.48
N SER A 3 5.18 -7.26 -51.73
CA SER A 3 5.95 -7.99 -50.72
C SER A 3 6.60 -7.10 -49.65
N LEU A 4 6.88 -5.84 -49.96
CA LEU A 4 7.43 -4.85 -49.00
C LEU A 4 6.36 -4.33 -48.03
N LEU A 5 5.12 -4.19 -48.51
CA LEU A 5 3.97 -3.87 -47.67
C LEU A 5 3.67 -5.01 -46.67
N ALA A 6 3.80 -6.27 -47.10
CA ALA A 6 3.57 -7.43 -46.25
C ALA A 6 4.59 -7.53 -45.10
N THR A 7 5.87 -7.27 -45.35
CA THR A 7 6.91 -7.30 -44.30
C THR A 7 6.79 -6.14 -43.32
N LEU A 8 6.39 -4.94 -43.76
CA LEU A 8 6.13 -3.82 -42.84
C LEU A 8 4.95 -4.11 -41.89
N MET A 9 3.89 -4.74 -42.42
CA MET A 9 2.67 -5.06 -41.67
C MET A 9 2.88 -6.19 -40.63
N MET A 10 3.78 -7.13 -40.92
CA MET A 10 4.15 -8.19 -39.98
C MET A 10 5.03 -7.66 -38.82
N CYS A 11 5.80 -6.60 -39.07
CA CYS A 11 6.64 -5.94 -38.07
C CYS A 11 5.81 -5.18 -37.02
N THR A 12 4.67 -4.60 -37.40
CA THR A 12 3.78 -3.88 -36.48
C THR A 12 3.04 -4.79 -35.50
N LEU A 13 2.85 -6.08 -35.82
CA LEU A 13 2.20 -7.05 -34.94
C LEU A 13 3.08 -7.50 -33.77
N MET A 14 4.41 -7.34 -33.88
CA MET A 14 5.36 -7.75 -32.84
C MET A 14 5.62 -6.65 -31.79
N LEU A 15 5.03 -5.46 -31.97
CA LEU A 15 5.17 -4.29 -31.09
C LEU A 15 4.03 -4.15 -30.06
N GLU A 16 3.24 -5.21 -29.84
CA GLU A 16 2.32 -5.28 -28.70
C GLU A 16 3.12 -5.39 -27.40
N SER A 17 3.43 -4.23 -26.85
CA SER A 17 3.99 -4.06 -25.52
C SER A 17 2.95 -4.53 -24.50
N SER A 18 3.16 -5.74 -23.97
CA SER A 18 2.40 -6.27 -22.83
C SER A 18 2.49 -5.28 -21.68
N ASN A 19 1.44 -4.48 -21.49
CA ASN A 19 1.38 -3.47 -20.45
C ASN A 19 1.07 -4.15 -19.11
N SER A 20 2.05 -4.90 -18.58
CA SER A 20 1.97 -5.61 -17.31
C SER A 20 1.96 -4.60 -16.16
N ARG A 21 0.76 -4.11 -15.81
CA ARG A 21 0.57 -3.25 -14.64
C ARG A 21 0.75 -4.11 -13.38
N VAL A 22 1.87 -3.93 -12.68
CA VAL A 22 2.05 -4.52 -11.34
C VAL A 22 1.07 -3.85 -10.38
N VAL A 23 -0.08 -4.48 -10.15
CA VAL A 23 -1.04 -4.06 -9.13
C VAL A 23 -0.44 -4.43 -7.77
N LYS A 24 0.19 -3.45 -7.09
CA LYS A 24 0.59 -3.62 -5.69
C LYS A 24 -0.66 -3.77 -4.84
N ARG A 25 -0.91 -4.99 -4.37
CA ARG A 25 -2.06 -5.29 -3.52
C ARG A 25 -1.89 -4.65 -2.14
N SER A 26 -3.00 -4.24 -1.55
CA SER A 26 -3.10 -3.82 -0.16
C SER A 26 -3.83 -4.88 0.65
N TYR A 27 -3.34 -5.17 1.85
CA TYR A 27 -4.02 -6.01 2.83
C TYR A 27 -4.40 -5.13 4.02
N SER A 28 -5.70 -5.06 4.33
CA SER A 28 -6.20 -4.29 5.48
C SER A 28 -6.43 -5.23 6.67
N ASP A 29 -5.87 -4.86 7.82
CA ASP A 29 -5.93 -5.60 9.07
C ASP A 29 -6.62 -4.76 10.15
N GLN A 30 -7.69 -5.31 10.73
CA GLN A 30 -8.51 -4.70 11.78
C GLN A 30 -8.38 -5.43 13.13
N SER A 31 -7.40 -6.32 13.27
CA SER A 31 -7.18 -7.12 14.49
C SER A 31 -6.71 -6.30 15.69
N VAL A 32 -6.08 -5.15 15.44
CA VAL A 32 -5.59 -4.22 16.47
C VAL A 32 -6.63 -3.13 16.71
N ARG A 33 -7.11 -3.01 17.95
CA ARG A 33 -8.24 -2.13 18.30
C ARG A 33 -7.95 -1.08 19.39
N GLY A 34 -6.72 -1.00 19.88
CA GLY A 34 -6.36 -0.11 20.98
C GLY A 34 -5.03 0.59 20.78
N TYR A 35 -4.80 1.65 21.56
CA TYR A 35 -3.56 2.42 21.60
C TYR A 35 -2.89 2.27 22.97
N LEU A 36 -1.57 2.17 22.98
CA LEU A 36 -0.74 2.32 24.18
C LEU A 36 -0.71 3.78 24.63
N THR A 37 -0.59 4.71 23.68
CA THR A 37 -0.70 6.16 23.94
C THR A 37 -1.53 6.84 22.85
N GLU A 38 -2.54 7.61 23.25
CA GLU A 38 -3.44 8.33 22.33
C GLU A 38 -2.85 9.66 21.83
N ARG A 39 -1.61 9.62 21.35
CA ARG A 39 -0.97 10.79 20.71
C ARG A 39 -0.75 10.55 19.23
N THR A 40 -0.57 11.62 18.46
CA THR A 40 -0.14 11.53 17.06
C THR A 40 1.30 11.03 16.98
N CYS A 41 1.59 10.16 16.01
CA CYS A 41 2.95 9.70 15.72
C CYS A 41 3.81 10.82 15.14
N TRP A 42 5.08 10.87 15.52
CA TRP A 42 6.09 11.71 14.86
C TRP A 42 6.54 11.10 13.53
N TRP A 43 7.36 11.86 12.80
CA TRP A 43 7.99 11.37 11.56
C TRP A 43 8.86 10.15 11.84
N ASN A 44 8.67 9.10 11.03
CA ASN A 44 9.40 7.82 11.14
C ASN A 44 9.24 7.09 12.48
N GLU A 45 8.25 7.48 13.28
CA GLU A 45 7.89 6.75 14.48
C GLU A 45 7.12 5.47 14.12
N VAL A 46 7.40 4.40 14.85
CA VAL A 46 6.68 3.13 14.69
C VAL A 46 5.25 3.30 15.22
N CYS A 47 4.25 3.23 14.34
CA CYS A 47 2.84 3.26 14.73
C CYS A 47 2.36 1.91 15.29
N LYS A 48 2.95 0.80 14.83
CA LYS A 48 2.66 -0.56 15.32
C LYS A 48 3.91 -1.44 15.23
N GLU A 49 4.29 -2.03 16.36
CA GLU A 49 5.42 -2.97 16.43
C GLU A 49 5.01 -4.36 15.92
N GLU A 50 5.98 -5.15 15.48
CA GLU A 50 5.76 -6.56 15.20
C GLU A 50 5.16 -7.30 16.40
N PHE A 51 4.21 -8.21 16.13
CA PHE A 51 3.51 -9.05 17.11
C PHE A 51 2.69 -8.34 18.22
N GLN A 52 2.74 -7.01 18.34
CA GLN A 52 1.93 -6.27 19.30
C GLN A 52 0.46 -6.18 18.88
N GLN A 53 -0.43 -6.26 19.87
CA GLN A 53 -1.89 -6.14 19.71
C GLN A 53 -2.43 -4.73 20.00
N MET A 54 -1.53 -3.75 20.12
CA MET A 54 -1.87 -2.35 20.37
C MET A 54 -1.00 -1.44 19.48
N PHE A 55 -1.57 -0.33 19.05
CA PHE A 55 -0.84 0.75 18.38
C PHE A 55 -0.02 1.53 19.40
N ARG A 56 1.14 2.07 19.00
CA ARG A 56 1.91 2.97 19.87
C ARG A 56 1.30 4.36 19.92
N CYS A 57 0.90 4.84 18.75
CA CYS A 57 0.40 6.19 18.50
C CYS A 57 -0.57 6.18 17.31
N LYS A 58 -1.32 7.27 17.14
CA LYS A 58 -2.25 7.46 16.02
C LYS A 58 -1.54 8.11 14.83
N CYS A 59 -1.69 7.53 13.65
CA CYS A 59 -1.25 8.19 12.44
C CYS A 59 -2.19 9.37 12.12
N PRO A 60 -1.67 10.47 11.56
CA PRO A 60 -2.51 11.54 11.01
C PRO A 60 -3.58 11.01 10.05
N GLN A 61 -4.73 11.68 9.98
CA GLN A 61 -5.88 11.26 9.17
C GLN A 61 -5.57 11.07 7.67
N TRP A 62 -4.54 11.74 7.16
CA TRP A 62 -4.09 11.65 5.77
C TRP A 62 -3.08 10.52 5.50
N SER A 63 -2.80 9.66 6.49
CA SER A 63 -1.77 8.62 6.42
C SER A 63 -2.22 7.30 7.02
N TYR A 64 -1.65 6.19 6.51
CA TYR A 64 -1.93 4.82 6.91
C TYR A 64 -0.81 4.27 7.80
N CYS A 65 -1.16 3.48 8.82
CA CYS A 65 -0.17 2.70 9.56
C CYS A 65 0.22 1.47 8.74
N ARG A 66 1.40 1.52 8.10
CA ARG A 66 1.76 0.66 6.97
C ARG A 66 3.10 -0.05 7.19
N SER A 67 3.18 -1.30 6.76
CA SER A 67 4.44 -2.04 6.59
C SER A 67 4.49 -2.81 5.24
N PRO A 68 5.67 -3.38 4.89
CA PRO A 68 5.78 -4.30 3.76
C PRO A 68 5.03 -5.64 3.96
N GLY A 69 4.74 -6.03 5.20
CA GLY A 69 4.12 -7.32 5.55
C GLY A 69 3.77 -7.45 7.03
N ARG A 70 2.99 -8.48 7.39
CA ARG A 70 2.45 -8.69 8.75
C ARG A 70 3.50 -8.71 9.86
N TYR A 71 4.69 -9.22 9.55
CA TYR A 71 5.79 -9.48 10.49
C TYR A 71 6.85 -8.38 10.54
N TYR A 72 6.49 -7.16 10.14
CA TYR A 72 7.38 -6.00 10.18
C TYR A 72 6.75 -4.89 11.02
N ASN A 73 7.61 -4.02 11.54
CA ASN A 73 7.19 -2.75 12.11
C ASN A 73 6.47 -1.89 11.06
N ALA A 74 5.45 -1.19 11.52
CA ALA A 74 4.63 -0.31 10.71
C ALA A 74 4.90 1.15 11.04
N TYR A 75 4.84 1.99 10.03
CA TYR A 75 5.08 3.42 10.11
C TYR A 75 3.95 4.18 9.42
N CYS A 76 3.74 5.43 9.79
CA CYS A 76 2.76 6.28 9.11
C CYS A 76 3.24 6.60 7.69
N SER A 77 2.42 6.30 6.68
CA SER A 77 2.75 6.49 5.26
C SER A 77 1.52 6.92 4.49
N MET A 78 1.67 7.83 3.53
CA MET A 78 0.56 8.24 2.65
C MET A 78 0.20 7.17 1.60
N THR A 79 1.01 6.11 1.49
CA THR A 79 0.78 5.06 0.49
C THR A 79 -0.19 4.00 0.99
N ASN A 80 -1.22 3.71 0.20
CA ASN A 80 -2.24 2.71 0.50
C ASN A 80 -1.93 1.28 0.00
N THR A 81 -0.66 0.89 -0.12
CA THR A 81 -0.26 -0.46 -0.61
C THR A 81 0.58 -1.22 0.41
N GLY A 82 0.63 -2.55 0.33
CA GLY A 82 1.30 -3.38 1.35
C GLY A 82 0.35 -3.77 2.49
N TYR A 83 0.89 -3.98 3.68
CA TYR A 83 0.09 -4.37 4.84
C TYR A 83 -0.28 -3.13 5.64
N ILE A 84 -1.58 -2.91 5.84
CA ILE A 84 -2.14 -1.72 6.47
C ILE A 84 -2.92 -2.14 7.69
N TRP A 85 -2.56 -1.61 8.86
CA TRP A 85 -3.38 -1.72 10.06
C TRP A 85 -4.35 -0.55 10.10
N THR A 86 -5.63 -0.89 10.05
CA THR A 86 -6.73 0.07 10.13
C THR A 86 -6.86 0.55 11.56
N GLN A 87 -6.68 1.85 11.76
CA GLN A 87 -6.68 2.45 13.08
C GLN A 87 -8.12 2.76 13.54
N PRO A 88 -8.54 2.37 14.77
CA PRO A 88 -9.85 2.69 15.30
C PRO A 88 -9.98 4.21 15.47
N THR A 89 -11.17 4.77 15.21
CA THR A 89 -11.44 6.22 15.00
C THR A 89 -11.06 6.79 13.63
N TRP A 90 -10.72 5.95 12.64
CA TRP A 90 -10.90 6.33 11.24
C TRP A 90 -12.38 6.36 10.90
N ASP A 91 -13.03 7.47 11.26
CA ASP A 91 -14.26 7.89 10.62
C ASP A 91 -13.88 8.45 9.25
N TRP A 92 -13.72 7.57 8.26
CA TRP A 92 -13.93 7.98 6.87
C TRP A 92 -15.44 8.17 6.74
N GLY A 93 -15.96 9.30 7.24
CA GLY A 93 -17.33 9.70 6.97
C GLY A 93 -17.59 9.67 5.44
N PRO A 94 -18.86 9.52 5.02
CA PRO A 94 -19.23 9.17 3.65
C PRO A 94 -18.57 10.00 2.56
#